data_AF-K1ZT27-F1
#
_entry.id   AF-K1ZT27-F1
#
_cell.length_a   1.000
_cell.length_b   1.000
_cell.length_c   1.000
_cell.angle_alpha   90.00
_cell.angle_beta   90.00
_cell.angle_gamma   90.00
#
_symmetry.space_group_name_H-M   'P 1'
#
loop_
_entity.id
_entity.type
_entity.pdbx_description
1 polymer ?
#
loop_
_entity_poly.entity_id
_entity_poly.type
_entity_poly.pdbx_seq_one_letter_code
_entity_poly.pdbx_strand_id
1 'polypeptide(L)'
;MTRKIFIFACAVFLSWPIQIVKAEEMVVDYGENVIVDMDLDGITDQGEIQIFQTDPKNSDTDGDGFSDGVEVIGGTDANDKSAYPGAPVIVEESEKEIPWAWYGARAAGLVAFVLLYISIFLGLTLRIPLLRKIFAPVYSMRIHAWISLQATLLALLHGGFLFFDKYLKLSLADIFIPFVSSYEPVLLPLGILSFYLMVVLVATSYGRKYISQRIWRITHFTNIALYAMVLVHIFGLGTDLKNPIVFNIFLYANAFLVLLMLINMQLRIAERIRMRKEAALSRQANIGQNDNPSIQN
;
A
#
# COMPACT_ATOMS: atom_id res chain seq x y z
N MET A 1 -1.85 -34.91 -3.63
CA MET A 1 -1.73 -34.09 -2.40
C MET A 1 -1.88 -32.60 -2.69
N THR A 2 -1.19 -32.05 -3.69
CA THR A 2 -1.24 -30.62 -4.12
C THR A 2 -2.63 -30.09 -4.50
N ARG A 3 -3.49 -30.90 -5.14
CA ARG A 3 -4.85 -30.48 -5.53
C ARG A 3 -5.80 -30.28 -4.34
N LYS A 4 -5.62 -31.05 -3.25
CA LYS A 4 -6.45 -30.95 -2.03
C LYS A 4 -6.04 -29.76 -1.16
N ILE A 5 -4.75 -29.45 -1.08
CA ILE A 5 -4.22 -28.27 -0.36
C ILE A 5 -4.67 -26.97 -1.04
N PHE A 6 -4.68 -26.95 -2.37
CA PHE A 6 -5.13 -25.78 -3.15
C PHE A 6 -6.62 -25.47 -2.93
N ILE A 7 -7.48 -26.49 -2.94
CA ILE A 7 -8.93 -26.31 -2.71
C ILE A 7 -9.19 -25.85 -1.27
N PHE A 8 -8.48 -26.43 -0.30
CA PHE A 8 -8.61 -26.04 1.11
C PHE A 8 -8.16 -24.59 1.36
N ALA A 9 -7.04 -24.16 0.78
CA ALA A 9 -6.56 -22.78 0.91
C ALA A 9 -7.52 -21.75 0.28
N CYS A 10 -8.11 -22.04 -0.89
CA CYS A 10 -9.11 -21.17 -1.51
C CYS A 10 -10.43 -21.12 -0.70
N ALA A 11 -10.84 -22.22 -0.08
CA ALA A 11 -12.07 -22.28 0.71
C ALA A 11 -11.98 -21.45 2.00
N VAL A 12 -10.82 -21.43 2.67
CA VAL A 12 -10.58 -20.58 3.86
C VAL A 12 -10.52 -19.09 3.49
N PHE A 13 -10.05 -18.76 2.29
CA PHE A 13 -9.97 -17.38 1.79
C PHE A 13 -11.35 -16.77 1.44
N LEU A 14 -12.31 -17.59 1.02
CA LEU A 14 -13.65 -17.14 0.64
C LEU A 14 -14.63 -17.04 1.83
N SER A 15 -14.26 -17.58 2.99
CA SER A 15 -15.15 -17.66 4.16
C SER A 15 -14.98 -16.52 5.17
N TRP A 16 -14.10 -15.54 4.93
CA TRP A 16 -13.92 -14.41 5.85
C TRP A 16 -14.95 -13.31 5.55
N PRO A 17 -15.81 -12.90 6.51
CA PRO A 17 -16.84 -11.90 6.25
C PRO A 17 -16.19 -10.53 5.99
N ILE A 18 -16.59 -9.91 4.88
CA ILE A 18 -16.28 -8.50 4.59
C ILE A 18 -17.11 -7.65 5.57
N GLN A 19 -16.45 -7.06 6.56
CA GLN A 19 -17.10 -6.05 7.40
C GLN A 19 -17.13 -4.73 6.63
N ILE A 20 -18.30 -4.37 6.10
CA ILE A 20 -18.56 -3.03 5.56
C ILE A 20 -18.85 -2.12 6.75
N VAL A 21 -17.88 -1.28 7.11
CA VAL A 21 -18.11 -0.18 8.07
C VAL A 21 -18.77 0.96 7.30
N LYS A 22 -19.99 1.34 7.70
CA LYS A 22 -20.66 2.55 7.17
C LYS A 22 -19.95 3.79 7.71
N ALA A 23 -19.80 4.82 6.88
CA ALA A 23 -19.42 6.14 7.35
C ALA A 23 -20.54 6.67 8.26
N GLU A 24 -20.17 7.15 9.44
CA GLU A 24 -21.10 7.72 10.42
C GLU A 24 -21.34 9.19 10.06
N GLU A 25 -22.60 9.55 9.85
CA GLU A 25 -23.04 10.92 9.59
C GLU A 25 -23.09 11.66 10.94
N MET A 26 -22.66 12.92 11.00
CA MET A 26 -22.79 13.73 12.22
C MET A 26 -24.27 14.04 12.44
N VAL A 27 -24.92 13.22 13.27
CA VAL A 27 -26.29 13.41 13.73
C VAL A 27 -26.21 13.87 15.18
N VAL A 28 -26.88 14.97 15.52
CA VAL A 28 -27.00 15.43 16.92
C VAL A 28 -27.69 14.35 17.74
N ASP A 29 -27.04 13.90 18.81
CA ASP A 29 -27.64 12.95 19.76
C ASP A 29 -28.42 13.73 20.82
N TYR A 30 -29.75 13.67 20.73
CA TYR A 30 -30.65 14.31 21.70
C TYR A 30 -30.94 13.42 22.92
N GLY A 31 -30.59 12.13 22.90
CA GLY A 31 -30.96 11.17 23.96
C GLY A 31 -32.47 11.12 24.24
N GLU A 32 -32.87 10.75 25.47
CA GLU A 32 -34.27 10.81 25.96
C GLU A 32 -34.66 12.19 26.53
N ASN A 33 -33.88 13.24 26.26
CA ASN A 33 -34.09 14.56 26.84
C ASN A 33 -35.12 15.37 26.06
N VAL A 34 -35.75 16.34 26.73
CA VAL A 34 -36.59 17.35 26.08
C VAL A 34 -35.68 18.23 25.21
N ILE A 35 -36.10 18.48 23.97
CA ILE A 35 -35.43 19.44 23.10
C ILE A 35 -35.67 20.83 23.69
N VAL A 36 -34.60 21.45 24.19
CA VAL A 36 -34.59 22.80 24.75
C VAL A 36 -33.83 23.71 23.80
N ASP A 37 -34.32 24.94 23.69
CA ASP A 37 -33.72 26.10 23.05
C ASP A 37 -33.90 27.22 24.08
N MET A 38 -32.85 27.49 24.86
CA MET A 38 -32.96 28.28 26.09
C MET A 38 -32.97 29.78 25.83
N ASP A 39 -32.34 30.26 24.76
CA ASP A 39 -32.33 31.67 24.37
C ASP A 39 -33.24 32.00 23.17
N LEU A 40 -33.91 30.99 22.60
CA LEU A 40 -34.97 31.08 21.60
C LEU A 40 -34.50 31.65 20.27
N ASP A 41 -33.28 31.34 19.87
CA ASP A 41 -32.66 31.84 18.66
C ASP A 41 -32.87 30.92 17.43
N GLY A 42 -33.44 29.73 17.66
CA GLY A 42 -33.75 28.73 16.65
C GLY A 42 -32.75 27.57 16.56
N ILE A 43 -31.74 27.52 17.42
CA ILE A 43 -30.86 26.37 17.62
C ILE A 43 -31.20 25.70 18.97
N THR A 44 -31.15 24.38 19.00
CA THR A 44 -31.33 23.63 20.26
C THR A 44 -30.04 23.67 21.08
N ASP A 45 -30.12 23.70 22.41
CA ASP A 45 -28.95 23.71 23.31
C ASP A 45 -27.93 22.60 22.96
N GLN A 46 -28.41 21.40 22.61
CA GLN A 46 -27.53 20.30 22.17
C GLN A 46 -26.86 20.55 20.83
N GLY A 47 -27.56 21.16 19.88
CA GLY A 47 -27.03 21.53 18.56
C GLY A 47 -25.92 22.56 18.67
N GLU A 48 -26.11 23.55 19.54
CA GLU A 48 -25.09 24.55 19.89
C GLU A 48 -23.86 23.89 20.50
N ILE A 49 -24.02 23.03 21.51
CA ILE A 49 -22.86 22.37 22.15
C ILE A 49 -22.14 21.39 21.21
N GLN A 50 -22.88 20.59 20.43
CA GLN A 50 -22.31 19.47 19.66
C GLN A 50 -21.80 19.87 18.28
N ILE A 51 -22.44 20.86 17.63
CA ILE A 51 -22.15 21.23 16.24
C ILE A 51 -21.53 22.62 16.17
N PHE A 52 -22.24 23.63 16.67
CA PHE A 52 -21.91 25.04 16.39
C PHE A 52 -20.96 25.67 17.40
N GLN A 53 -20.75 25.03 18.54
CA GLN A 53 -19.92 25.46 19.67
C GLN A 53 -20.29 26.86 20.22
N THR A 54 -21.55 27.25 20.11
CA THR A 54 -22.12 28.51 20.64
C THR A 54 -22.59 28.36 22.10
N ASP A 55 -22.96 29.46 22.76
CA ASP A 55 -23.45 29.48 24.15
C ASP A 55 -24.98 29.37 24.21
N PRO A 56 -25.56 28.25 24.72
CA PRO A 56 -27.01 28.02 24.71
C PRO A 56 -27.90 28.99 25.48
N LYS A 57 -27.29 29.97 26.15
CA LYS A 57 -27.99 30.96 26.96
C LYS A 57 -27.87 32.36 26.38
N ASN A 58 -27.22 32.49 25.23
CA ASN A 58 -26.89 33.74 24.62
C ASN A 58 -27.18 33.66 23.13
N SER A 59 -28.31 34.24 22.73
CA SER A 59 -28.77 34.21 21.35
C SER A 59 -27.83 34.85 20.33
N ASP A 60 -26.74 35.51 20.76
CA ASP A 60 -25.73 36.22 19.96
C ASP A 60 -24.37 35.99 20.64
N THR A 61 -23.76 34.82 20.39
CA THR A 61 -22.58 34.32 21.10
C THR A 61 -21.37 35.22 20.94
N ASP A 62 -21.14 35.77 19.75
CA ASP A 62 -20.00 36.64 19.46
C ASP A 62 -20.30 38.16 19.63
N GLY A 63 -21.56 38.49 19.88
CA GLY A 63 -22.04 39.82 20.24
C GLY A 63 -22.04 40.81 19.08
N ASP A 64 -22.15 40.35 17.83
CA ASP A 64 -22.11 41.20 16.64
C ASP A 64 -23.47 41.79 16.24
N GLY A 65 -24.53 41.35 16.90
CA GLY A 65 -25.90 41.82 16.72
C GLY A 65 -26.76 40.94 15.81
N PHE A 66 -26.23 39.83 15.30
CA PHE A 66 -26.99 38.76 14.67
C PHE A 66 -27.15 37.59 15.65
N SER A 67 -28.20 36.81 15.48
CA SER A 67 -28.41 35.66 16.37
C SER A 67 -27.77 34.40 15.80
N ASP A 68 -27.25 33.52 16.65
CA ASP A 68 -26.48 32.35 16.22
C ASP A 68 -27.29 31.51 15.21
N GLY A 69 -28.59 31.32 15.46
CA GLY A 69 -29.52 30.64 14.55
C GLY A 69 -29.65 31.30 13.17
N VAL A 70 -29.63 32.63 13.09
CA VAL A 70 -29.67 33.37 11.82
C VAL A 70 -28.36 33.21 11.06
N GLU A 71 -27.24 33.20 11.76
CA GLU A 71 -25.91 33.02 11.19
C GLU A 71 -25.71 31.60 10.66
N VAL A 72 -26.12 30.59 11.44
CA VAL A 72 -26.12 29.19 11.03
C VAL A 72 -26.99 28.98 9.79
N ILE A 73 -28.19 29.57 9.74
CA ILE A 73 -29.05 29.53 8.56
C ILE A 73 -28.42 30.28 7.37
N GLY A 74 -27.73 31.38 7.66
CA GLY A 74 -26.98 32.19 6.69
C GLY A 74 -25.69 31.53 6.18
N GLY A 75 -25.25 30.46 6.82
CA GLY A 75 -23.99 29.77 6.53
C GLY A 75 -22.75 30.53 6.99
N THR A 76 -22.89 31.41 7.98
CA THR A 76 -21.80 32.13 8.63
C THR A 76 -21.46 31.52 10.00
N ASP A 77 -20.35 31.93 10.61
CA ASP A 77 -19.83 31.35 11.86
C ASP A 77 -20.25 32.23 13.05
N ALA A 78 -21.18 31.72 13.87
CA ALA A 78 -21.75 32.42 15.02
C ALA A 78 -20.79 32.65 16.20
N ASN A 79 -19.52 32.25 16.06
CA ASN A 79 -18.46 32.53 17.02
C ASN A 79 -17.46 33.58 16.52
N ASP A 80 -17.69 34.13 15.32
CA ASP A 80 -16.82 35.11 14.69
C ASP A 80 -17.58 36.39 14.35
N LYS A 81 -17.39 37.40 15.20
CA LYS A 81 -17.97 38.75 15.08
C LYS A 81 -17.77 39.44 13.72
N SER A 82 -16.85 38.95 12.91
CA SER A 82 -16.57 39.47 11.56
C SER A 82 -17.32 38.72 10.46
N ALA A 83 -17.98 37.63 10.78
CA ALA A 83 -18.69 36.71 9.91
C ALA A 83 -20.22 36.83 10.10
N TYR A 84 -20.78 38.01 9.86
CA TYR A 84 -22.24 38.21 9.90
C TYR A 84 -22.93 38.02 8.54
N PRO A 85 -24.24 37.73 8.53
CA PRO A 85 -25.10 37.77 7.36
C PRO A 85 -25.00 39.11 6.61
N GLY A 86 -24.43 39.07 5.41
CA GLY A 86 -24.25 40.26 4.57
C GLY A 86 -22.96 41.06 4.82
N ALA A 87 -22.05 40.56 5.66
CA ALA A 87 -20.69 41.07 5.74
C ALA A 87 -20.04 41.08 4.35
N PRO A 88 -19.33 42.16 3.97
CA PRO A 88 -18.44 42.09 2.82
C PRO A 88 -17.40 41.03 3.16
N VAL A 89 -17.47 39.88 2.50
CA VAL A 89 -16.48 38.80 2.66
C VAL A 89 -15.13 39.39 2.29
N ILE A 90 -14.36 39.85 3.27
CA ILE A 90 -12.93 40.04 3.12
C ILE A 90 -12.44 38.60 3.09
N VAL A 91 -12.42 38.03 1.89
CA VAL A 91 -11.61 36.86 1.63
C VAL A 91 -10.20 37.36 1.86
N GLU A 92 -9.71 37.26 3.11
CA GLU A 92 -8.31 36.95 3.26
C GLU A 92 -8.16 35.66 2.46
N GLU A 93 -7.61 35.79 1.25
CA GLU A 93 -6.97 34.70 0.56
C GLU A 93 -5.81 34.29 1.47
N SER A 94 -6.14 33.61 2.59
CA SER A 94 -5.45 32.42 2.99
C SER A 94 -5.43 31.59 1.73
N GLU A 95 -4.39 31.79 0.91
CA GLU A 95 -4.02 30.89 -0.16
C GLU A 95 -3.77 29.55 0.53
N LYS A 96 -4.86 28.81 0.76
CA LYS A 96 -4.86 27.46 1.26
C LYS A 96 -4.35 26.63 0.10
N GLU A 97 -3.05 26.76 -0.16
CA GLU A 97 -2.37 26.09 -1.25
C GLU A 97 -2.69 24.61 -1.12
N ILE A 98 -3.25 24.04 -2.17
CA ILE A 98 -3.51 22.61 -2.23
C ILE A 98 -2.17 21.91 -1.99
N PRO A 99 -2.08 20.96 -1.03
CA PRO A 99 -0.83 20.27 -0.72
C PRO A 99 -0.49 19.26 -1.83
N TRP A 100 -0.23 19.76 -3.04
CA TRP A 100 -0.03 18.98 -4.26
C TRP A 100 1.14 18.00 -4.12
N ALA A 101 2.19 18.38 -3.38
CA ALA A 101 3.34 17.53 -3.11
C ALA A 101 2.94 16.29 -2.30
N TRP A 102 2.06 16.46 -1.31
CA TRP A 102 1.52 15.37 -0.52
C TRP A 102 0.67 14.42 -1.37
N TYR A 103 -0.25 14.96 -2.17
CA TYR A 103 -1.07 14.15 -3.09
C TYR A 103 -0.22 13.45 -4.15
N GLY A 104 0.78 14.14 -4.70
CA GLY A 104 1.73 13.62 -5.69
C GLY A 104 2.56 12.48 -5.13
N ALA A 105 3.16 12.67 -3.94
CA ALA A 105 3.92 11.63 -3.24
C ALA A 105 3.06 10.40 -3.00
N ARG A 106 1.84 10.58 -2.48
CA ARG A 106 0.91 9.48 -2.19
C ARG A 106 0.46 8.73 -3.44
N ALA A 107 0.07 9.44 -4.50
CA ALA A 107 -0.31 8.82 -5.77
C ALA A 107 0.86 8.06 -6.41
N ALA A 108 2.04 8.67 -6.49
CA ALA A 108 3.23 8.02 -7.05
C ALA A 108 3.62 6.77 -6.25
N GLY A 109 3.57 6.82 -4.92
CA GLY A 109 3.88 5.70 -4.04
C GLY A 109 2.90 4.53 -4.19
N LEU A 110 1.60 4.80 -4.21
CA LEU A 110 0.56 3.77 -4.40
C LEU A 110 0.66 3.10 -5.78
N VAL A 111 0.83 3.89 -6.85
CA VAL A 111 0.97 3.35 -8.21
C VAL A 111 2.28 2.57 -8.34
N ALA A 112 3.39 3.07 -7.78
CA ALA A 112 4.66 2.34 -7.75
C ALA A 112 4.50 0.97 -7.06
N PHE A 113 3.82 0.91 -5.91
CA PHE A 113 3.55 -0.33 -5.20
C PHE A 113 2.69 -1.31 -6.02
N VAL A 114 1.61 -0.83 -6.63
CA VAL A 114 0.75 -1.67 -7.49
C VAL A 114 1.53 -2.25 -8.66
N LEU A 115 2.37 -1.45 -9.33
CA LEU A 115 3.21 -1.92 -10.43
C LEU A 115 4.28 -2.92 -9.96
N LEU A 116 4.88 -2.69 -8.79
CA LEU A 116 5.81 -3.65 -8.17
C LEU A 116 5.09 -4.98 -7.88
N TYR A 117 3.90 -4.93 -7.27
CA TYR A 117 3.07 -6.10 -7.00
C TYR A 117 2.77 -6.88 -8.29
N ILE A 118 2.31 -6.19 -9.33
CA ILE A 118 2.01 -6.80 -10.64
C ILE A 118 3.26 -7.41 -11.26
N SER A 119 4.42 -6.74 -11.17
CA SER A 119 5.68 -7.26 -11.69
C SER A 119 6.06 -8.58 -11.02
N ILE A 120 5.96 -8.66 -9.69
CA ILE A 120 6.27 -9.87 -8.92
C ILE A 120 5.26 -10.97 -9.23
N PHE A 121 3.96 -10.64 -9.27
CA PHE A 121 2.90 -11.57 -9.63
C PHE A 121 3.14 -12.19 -11.01
N LEU A 122 3.39 -11.37 -12.03
CA LEU A 122 3.71 -11.84 -13.39
C LEU A 122 5.00 -12.68 -13.43
N GLY A 123 5.99 -12.38 -12.58
CA GLY A 123 7.19 -13.21 -12.44
C GLY A 123 6.90 -14.61 -11.86
N LEU A 124 5.92 -14.71 -10.96
CA LEU A 124 5.49 -15.97 -10.35
C LEU A 124 4.59 -16.81 -11.28
N THR A 125 3.76 -16.18 -12.11
CA THR A 125 2.85 -16.92 -13.02
C THR A 125 3.61 -17.83 -13.97
N LEU A 126 4.80 -17.43 -14.44
CA LEU A 126 5.65 -18.28 -15.28
C LEU A 126 6.21 -19.53 -14.59
N ARG A 127 6.24 -19.54 -13.26
CA ARG A 127 6.85 -20.61 -12.46
C ARG A 127 5.83 -21.62 -11.93
N ILE A 128 4.55 -21.24 -11.88
CA ILE A 128 3.47 -22.10 -11.40
C ILE A 128 2.72 -22.67 -12.61
N PRO A 129 2.69 -24.00 -12.83
CA PRO A 129 2.14 -24.60 -14.06
C PRO A 129 0.70 -24.20 -14.37
N LEU A 130 -0.16 -24.12 -13.34
CA LEU A 130 -1.55 -23.71 -13.49
C LEU A 130 -1.67 -22.26 -13.99
N LEU A 131 -0.95 -21.33 -13.34
CA LEU A 131 -0.97 -19.92 -13.72
C LEU A 131 -0.30 -19.70 -15.07
N ARG A 132 0.77 -20.43 -15.38
CA ARG A 132 1.43 -20.36 -16.69
C ARG A 132 0.45 -20.67 -17.81
N LYS A 133 -0.43 -21.67 -17.66
CA LYS A 133 -1.43 -22.02 -18.67
C LYS A 133 -2.40 -20.86 -18.94
N ILE A 134 -2.75 -20.08 -17.90
CA ILE A 134 -3.71 -18.98 -17.98
C ILE A 134 -3.04 -17.71 -18.52
N PHE A 135 -1.85 -17.38 -18.02
CA PHE A 135 -1.21 -16.07 -18.23
C PHE A 135 -0.12 -16.08 -19.33
N ALA A 136 0.31 -17.23 -19.83
CA ALA A 136 1.31 -17.30 -20.91
C ALA A 136 0.95 -16.48 -22.17
N PRO A 137 -0.33 -16.37 -22.61
CA PRO A 137 -0.67 -15.57 -23.79
C PRO A 137 -0.44 -14.07 -23.61
N VAL A 138 -0.53 -13.56 -22.38
CA VAL A 138 -0.43 -12.12 -22.06
C VAL A 138 0.97 -11.75 -21.59
N TYR A 139 1.69 -12.71 -21.01
CA TYR A 139 3.01 -12.46 -20.45
C TYR A 139 4.08 -12.30 -21.54
N SER A 140 4.88 -11.24 -21.44
CA SER A 140 6.18 -11.16 -22.10
C SER A 140 7.25 -10.66 -21.14
N MET A 141 8.49 -11.11 -21.35
CA MET A 141 9.63 -10.61 -20.56
C MET A 141 9.80 -9.09 -20.72
N ARG A 142 9.43 -8.54 -21.89
CA ARG A 142 9.45 -7.11 -22.16
C ARG A 142 8.45 -6.34 -21.29
N ILE A 143 7.23 -6.85 -21.14
CA ILE A 143 6.22 -6.25 -20.25
C ILE A 143 6.68 -6.29 -18.79
N HIS A 144 7.19 -7.43 -18.31
CA HIS A 144 7.71 -7.54 -16.94
C HIS A 144 8.84 -6.53 -16.68
N ALA A 145 9.78 -6.39 -17.61
CA ALA A 145 10.86 -5.41 -17.51
C ALA A 145 10.37 -3.96 -17.58
N TRP A 146 9.37 -3.68 -18.44
CA TRP A 146 8.79 -2.34 -18.58
C TRP A 146 8.02 -1.92 -17.32
N ILE A 147 7.15 -2.78 -16.79
CA ILE A 147 6.40 -2.52 -15.55
C ILE A 147 7.37 -2.30 -14.37
N SER A 148 8.43 -3.10 -14.27
CA SER A 148 9.44 -2.95 -13.21
C SER A 148 10.18 -1.61 -13.29
N LEU A 149 10.47 -1.14 -14.51
CA LEU A 149 11.08 0.18 -14.73
C LEU A 149 10.11 1.30 -14.31
N GLN A 150 8.84 1.21 -14.71
CA GLN A 150 7.83 2.20 -14.32
C GLN A 150 7.64 2.27 -12.80
N ALA A 151 7.58 1.11 -12.12
CA ALA A 151 7.52 1.05 -10.66
C ALA A 151 8.72 1.78 -10.02
N THR A 152 9.92 1.60 -10.58
CA THR A 152 11.16 2.23 -10.07
C THR A 152 11.17 3.73 -10.31
N LEU A 153 10.74 4.20 -11.49
CA LEU A 153 10.64 5.63 -11.80
C LEU A 153 9.59 6.33 -10.93
N LEU A 154 8.46 5.68 -10.68
CA LEU A 154 7.44 6.23 -9.79
C LEU A 154 7.87 6.20 -8.32
N ALA A 155 8.68 5.22 -7.90
CA ALA A 155 9.29 5.23 -6.57
C ALA A 155 10.29 6.40 -6.40
N LEU A 156 11.07 6.71 -7.45
CA LEU A 156 11.93 7.90 -7.49
C LEU A 156 11.08 9.18 -7.39
N LEU A 157 10.00 9.26 -8.17
CA LEU A 157 9.09 10.41 -8.16
C LEU A 157 8.39 10.57 -6.80
N HIS A 158 7.97 9.47 -6.18
CA HIS A 158 7.41 9.43 -4.83
C HIS A 158 8.36 10.08 -3.81
N GLY A 159 9.63 9.66 -3.78
CA GLY A 159 10.64 10.29 -2.93
C GLY A 159 10.90 11.76 -3.31
N GLY A 160 10.91 12.06 -4.62
CA GLY A 160 11.11 13.42 -5.13
C GLY A 160 10.03 14.41 -4.70
N PHE A 161 8.76 13.99 -4.61
CA PHE A 161 7.68 14.84 -4.12
C PHE A 161 7.83 15.21 -2.64
N LEU A 162 8.44 14.33 -1.82
CA LEU A 162 8.66 14.61 -0.39
C LEU A 162 9.57 15.81 -0.14
N PHE A 163 10.43 16.17 -1.10
CA PHE A 163 11.26 17.38 -1.03
C PHE A 163 10.42 18.66 -1.05
N PHE A 164 9.26 18.62 -1.73
CA PHE A 164 8.35 19.76 -1.84
C PHE A 164 7.26 19.76 -0.76
N ASP A 165 7.29 18.77 0.15
CA ASP A 165 6.32 18.68 1.23
C ASP A 165 6.63 19.70 2.33
N LYS A 166 5.77 20.73 2.43
CA LYS A 166 5.91 21.82 3.41
C LYS A 166 5.69 21.38 4.87
N TYR A 167 5.05 20.23 5.10
CA TYR A 167 4.77 19.71 6.43
C TYR A 167 5.97 18.91 6.97
N LEU A 168 6.50 17.97 6.18
CA LEU A 168 7.62 17.12 6.59
C LEU A 168 8.97 17.83 6.54
N LYS A 169 9.15 18.81 5.63
CA LYS A 169 10.37 19.63 5.48
C LYS A 169 11.66 18.80 5.36
N LEU A 170 11.60 17.70 4.61
CA LEU A 170 12.74 16.80 4.39
C LEU A 170 13.74 17.41 3.39
N SER A 171 15.03 17.32 3.70
CA SER A 171 16.10 17.69 2.78
C SER A 171 16.34 16.58 1.74
N LEU A 172 17.08 16.91 0.66
CA LEU A 172 17.50 15.89 -0.32
C LEU A 172 18.37 14.79 0.32
N ALA A 173 19.14 15.12 1.36
CA ALA A 173 19.94 14.14 2.09
C ALA A 173 19.04 13.16 2.85
N ASP A 174 17.96 13.66 3.46
CA ASP A 174 16.99 12.82 4.18
C ASP A 174 16.28 11.84 3.24
N ILE A 175 16.03 12.26 2.00
CA ILE A 175 15.30 11.47 1.00
C ILE A 175 16.20 10.42 0.33
N PHE A 176 17.46 10.75 0.07
CA PHE A 176 18.33 9.90 -0.73
C PHE A 176 19.43 9.19 0.04
N ILE A 177 19.73 9.56 1.29
CA ILE A 177 20.81 8.94 2.07
C ILE A 177 20.20 8.22 3.28
N PRO A 178 20.31 6.89 3.37
CA PRO A 178 19.75 6.15 4.49
C PRO A 178 20.43 6.55 5.80
N PHE A 179 19.66 6.59 6.88
CA PHE A 179 20.08 6.86 8.26
C PHE A 179 20.59 8.29 8.56
N VAL A 180 20.40 9.24 7.63
CA VAL A 180 20.74 10.66 7.87
C VAL A 180 19.61 11.41 8.55
N SER A 181 18.37 11.15 8.13
CA SER A 181 17.20 11.83 8.66
C SER A 181 16.93 11.47 10.12
N SER A 182 16.63 12.48 10.93
CA SER A 182 16.05 12.29 12.26
C SER A 182 14.57 11.92 12.22
N TYR A 183 13.90 12.16 11.08
CA TYR A 183 12.52 11.76 10.87
C TYR A 183 12.46 10.25 10.55
N GLU A 184 11.84 9.48 11.44
CA GLU A 184 11.59 8.04 11.29
C GLU A 184 12.86 7.22 10.93
N PRO A 185 13.81 7.06 11.88
CA PRO A 185 15.18 6.59 11.63
C PRO A 185 15.29 5.12 11.17
N VAL A 186 14.18 4.38 11.18
CA VAL A 186 14.13 2.97 10.74
C VAL A 186 13.31 2.82 9.47
N LEU A 187 12.08 3.34 9.46
CA LEU A 187 11.13 3.12 8.37
C LEU A 187 11.47 3.91 7.11
N LEU A 188 12.00 5.13 7.26
CA LEU A 188 12.41 5.96 6.13
C LEU A 188 13.63 5.33 5.41
N PRO A 189 14.74 4.94 6.10
CA PRO A 189 15.86 4.25 5.45
C PRO A 189 15.49 2.93 4.77
N LEU A 190 14.51 2.17 5.28
CA LEU A 190 14.01 0.97 4.60
C LEU A 190 13.41 1.28 3.22
N GLY A 191 12.72 2.41 3.07
CA GLY A 191 12.24 2.91 1.78
C GLY A 191 13.39 3.24 0.82
N ILE A 192 14.43 3.93 1.31
CA ILE A 192 15.62 4.31 0.52
C ILE A 192 16.39 3.07 0.06
N LEU A 193 16.65 2.13 0.97
CA LEU A 193 17.34 0.87 0.65
C LEU A 193 16.52 0.02 -0.33
N SER A 194 15.20 0.02 -0.20
CA SER A 194 14.30 -0.62 -1.16
C SER A 194 14.43 0.02 -2.55
N PHE A 195 14.40 1.35 -2.63
CA PHE A 195 14.58 2.06 -3.90
C PHE A 195 15.92 1.74 -4.56
N TYR A 196 17.03 1.74 -3.80
CA TYR A 196 18.34 1.33 -4.33
C TYR A 196 18.31 -0.10 -4.89
N LEU A 197 17.68 -1.03 -4.18
CA LEU A 197 17.56 -2.41 -4.63
C LEU A 197 16.70 -2.54 -5.89
N MET A 198 15.63 -1.74 -6.02
CA MET A 198 14.84 -1.65 -7.27
C MET A 198 15.71 -1.21 -8.45
N VAL A 199 16.50 -0.15 -8.28
CA VAL A 199 17.42 0.36 -9.33
C VAL A 199 18.42 -0.74 -9.73
N VAL A 200 19.05 -1.41 -8.77
CA VAL A 200 19.98 -2.52 -9.04
C VAL A 200 19.29 -3.68 -9.79
N LEU A 201 18.09 -4.07 -9.36
CA LEU A 201 17.33 -5.16 -9.99
C LEU A 201 16.94 -4.83 -11.43
N VAL A 202 16.49 -3.59 -11.69
CA VAL A 202 16.15 -3.13 -13.05
C VAL A 202 17.40 -3.04 -13.92
N ALA A 203 18.46 -2.38 -13.44
CA ALA A 203 19.71 -2.22 -14.18
C ALA A 203 20.34 -3.56 -14.56
N THR A 204 20.44 -4.49 -13.60
CA THR A 204 20.97 -5.84 -13.87
C THR A 204 20.06 -6.67 -14.78
N SER A 205 18.76 -6.45 -14.77
CA SER A 205 17.82 -7.16 -15.65
C SER A 205 17.87 -6.65 -17.09
N TYR A 206 17.99 -5.34 -17.33
CA TYR A 206 18.23 -4.78 -18.66
C TYR A 206 19.65 -5.09 -19.16
N GLY A 207 20.63 -5.05 -18.25
CA GLY A 207 22.03 -5.41 -18.50
C GLY A 207 22.30 -6.91 -18.54
N ARG A 208 21.28 -7.78 -18.52
CA ARG A 208 21.44 -9.24 -18.38
C ARG A 208 22.32 -9.89 -19.45
N LYS A 209 22.45 -9.28 -20.64
CA LYS A 209 23.35 -9.75 -21.71
C LYS A 209 24.83 -9.56 -21.39
N TYR A 210 25.18 -8.65 -20.48
CA TYR A 210 26.55 -8.30 -20.12
C TYR A 210 27.02 -8.93 -18.81
N ILE A 211 26.13 -9.60 -18.08
CA ILE A 211 26.43 -10.21 -16.78
C ILE A 211 26.18 -11.72 -16.80
N SER A 212 26.90 -12.46 -15.97
CA SER A 212 26.71 -13.90 -15.90
C SER A 212 25.30 -14.25 -15.40
N GLN A 213 24.74 -15.35 -15.92
CA GLN A 213 23.41 -15.82 -15.53
C GLN A 213 23.31 -16.16 -14.04
N ARG A 214 24.43 -16.54 -13.40
CA ARG A 214 24.48 -16.82 -11.96
C ARG A 214 24.34 -15.54 -11.14
N ILE A 215 25.14 -14.52 -11.46
CA ILE A 215 25.09 -13.21 -10.79
C ILE A 215 23.70 -12.61 -10.96
N TRP A 216 23.18 -12.55 -12.19
CA TRP A 216 21.83 -12.05 -12.45
C TRP A 216 20.77 -12.77 -11.60
N ARG A 217 20.82 -14.11 -11.50
CA ARG A 217 19.85 -14.86 -10.67
C ARG A 217 19.97 -14.55 -9.18
N ILE A 218 21.19 -14.42 -8.66
CA ILE A 218 21.43 -14.11 -7.24
C ILE A 218 20.91 -12.71 -6.94
N THR A 219 21.31 -11.72 -7.75
CA THR A 219 20.82 -10.36 -7.63
C THR A 219 19.31 -10.33 -7.75
N HIS A 220 18.72 -10.96 -8.77
CA HIS A 220 17.28 -10.96 -8.94
C HIS A 220 16.52 -11.66 -7.78
N PHE A 221 17.16 -12.59 -7.06
CA PHE A 221 16.55 -13.24 -5.91
C PHE A 221 16.43 -12.32 -4.68
N THR A 222 17.22 -11.24 -4.59
CA THR A 222 17.09 -10.25 -3.52
C THR A 222 15.76 -9.49 -3.58
N ASN A 223 14.99 -9.62 -4.66
CA ASN A 223 13.63 -9.09 -4.77
C ASN A 223 12.71 -9.53 -3.62
N ILE A 224 12.95 -10.68 -2.98
CA ILE A 224 12.19 -11.10 -1.78
C ILE A 224 12.46 -10.14 -0.61
N ALA A 225 13.73 -9.80 -0.39
CA ALA A 225 14.12 -8.84 0.63
C ALA A 225 13.61 -7.43 0.31
N LEU A 226 13.72 -7.00 -0.97
CA LEU A 226 13.10 -5.76 -1.45
C LEU A 226 11.62 -5.69 -1.04
N TYR A 227 10.85 -6.72 -1.41
CA TYR A 227 9.42 -6.72 -1.18
C TYR A 227 9.09 -6.66 0.32
N ALA A 228 9.82 -7.40 1.15
CA ALA A 228 9.65 -7.36 2.60
C ALA A 228 9.93 -5.97 3.19
N MET A 229 11.02 -5.31 2.77
CA MET A 229 11.36 -3.96 3.23
C MET A 229 10.29 -2.93 2.80
N VAL A 230 9.79 -3.04 1.56
CA VAL A 230 8.68 -2.20 1.07
C VAL A 230 7.41 -2.41 1.91
N LEU A 231 7.05 -3.65 2.24
CA LEU A 231 5.87 -3.91 3.08
C LEU A 231 6.01 -3.31 4.47
N VAL A 232 7.19 -3.43 5.10
CA VAL A 232 7.45 -2.82 6.41
C VAL A 232 7.37 -1.30 6.32
N HIS A 233 7.96 -0.71 5.29
CA HIS A 233 7.90 0.74 5.03
C HIS A 233 6.46 1.23 4.84
N ILE A 234 5.65 0.56 4.02
CA ILE A 234 4.23 0.91 3.79
C ILE A 234 3.42 0.72 5.06
N PHE A 235 3.61 -0.37 5.79
CA PHE A 235 2.85 -0.64 7.02
C PHE A 235 3.16 0.39 8.11
N GLY A 236 4.41 0.83 8.22
CA GLY A 236 4.85 1.78 9.23
C GLY A 236 4.46 3.23 8.93
N LEU A 237 4.60 3.68 7.67
CA LEU A 237 4.39 5.09 7.30
C LEU A 237 3.12 5.35 6.48
N GLY A 238 2.50 4.31 5.92
CA GLY A 238 1.35 4.40 5.04
C GLY A 238 0.05 4.71 5.80
N THR A 239 -0.26 5.99 5.95
CA THR A 239 -1.49 6.46 6.61
C THR A 239 -2.77 5.95 5.95
N ASP A 240 -2.75 5.62 4.65
CA ASP A 240 -3.85 4.96 3.93
C ASP A 240 -4.35 3.67 4.60
N LEU A 241 -3.44 2.92 5.24
CA LEU A 241 -3.77 1.66 5.90
C LEU A 241 -4.54 1.82 7.22
N LYS A 242 -4.73 3.05 7.70
CA LYS A 242 -5.65 3.33 8.82
C LYS A 242 -7.11 3.11 8.42
N ASN A 243 -7.43 3.17 7.12
CA ASN A 243 -8.77 2.85 6.63
C ASN A 243 -8.95 1.31 6.60
N PRO A 244 -9.97 0.74 7.29
CA PRO A 244 -10.16 -0.70 7.37
C PRO A 244 -10.35 -1.40 6.02
N ILE A 245 -11.01 -0.73 5.06
CA ILE A 245 -11.25 -1.30 3.73
C ILE A 245 -9.91 -1.40 2.97
N VAL A 246 -9.13 -0.33 2.97
CA VAL A 246 -7.80 -0.30 2.33
C VAL A 246 -6.87 -1.30 3.00
N PHE A 247 -6.89 -1.38 4.32
CA PHE A 247 -6.13 -2.36 5.09
C PHE A 247 -6.47 -3.80 4.69
N ASN A 248 -7.76 -4.15 4.61
CA ASN A 248 -8.18 -5.49 4.26
C ASN A 248 -7.78 -5.86 2.81
N ILE A 249 -7.97 -4.94 1.85
CA ILE A 249 -7.51 -5.14 0.47
C ILE A 249 -6.00 -5.40 0.44
N PHE A 250 -5.23 -4.56 1.14
CA PHE A 250 -3.78 -4.70 1.25
C PHE A 250 -3.39 -6.05 1.87
N LEU A 251 -4.01 -6.44 2.98
CA LEU A 251 -3.73 -7.69 3.68
C LEU A 251 -4.00 -8.90 2.77
N TYR A 252 -5.18 -8.98 2.16
CA TYR A 252 -5.57 -10.12 1.34
C TYR A 252 -4.74 -10.23 0.05
N ALA A 253 -4.44 -9.11 -0.61
CA ALA A 253 -3.58 -9.11 -1.79
C ALA A 253 -2.17 -9.63 -1.47
N ASN A 254 -1.57 -9.14 -0.37
CA ASN A 254 -0.25 -9.57 0.06
C ASN A 254 -0.22 -11.03 0.53
N ALA A 255 -1.24 -11.46 1.28
CA ALA A 255 -1.37 -12.85 1.72
C ALA A 255 -1.48 -13.80 0.51
N PHE A 256 -2.24 -13.41 -0.52
CA PHE A 256 -2.33 -14.16 -1.76
C PHE A 256 -0.97 -14.26 -2.48
N LEU A 257 -0.22 -13.17 -2.58
CA LEU A 257 1.10 -13.20 -3.21
C LEU A 257 2.09 -14.09 -2.44
N VAL A 258 2.10 -14.01 -1.11
CA VAL A 258 2.92 -14.88 -0.24
C VAL A 258 2.54 -16.35 -0.42
N LEU A 259 1.24 -16.66 -0.47
CA LEU A 259 0.75 -18.01 -0.76
C LEU A 259 1.30 -18.54 -2.09
N LEU A 260 1.27 -17.72 -3.16
CA LEU A 260 1.86 -18.10 -4.45
C LEU A 260 3.38 -18.33 -4.37
N MET A 261 4.10 -17.51 -3.59
CA MET A 261 5.53 -17.71 -3.37
C MET A 261 5.81 -19.05 -2.66
N LEU A 262 5.05 -19.39 -1.62
CA LEU A 262 5.16 -20.64 -0.88
C LEU A 262 4.84 -21.85 -1.77
N ILE A 263 3.80 -21.77 -2.60
CA ILE A 263 3.46 -22.81 -3.58
C ILE A 263 4.61 -23.01 -4.56
N ASN A 264 5.14 -21.94 -5.14
CA ASN A 264 6.29 -22.01 -6.05
C ASN A 264 7.53 -22.59 -5.35
N MET A 265 7.78 -22.27 -4.09
CA MET A 265 8.88 -22.86 -3.30
C MET A 265 8.69 -24.37 -3.11
N GLN A 266 7.49 -24.82 -2.70
CA GLN A 266 7.19 -26.24 -2.52
C GLN A 266 7.35 -27.04 -3.81
N LEU A 267 6.85 -26.52 -4.94
CA LEU A 267 7.00 -27.17 -6.25
C LEU A 267 8.47 -27.38 -6.61
N ARG A 268 9.33 -26.38 -6.37
CA ARG A 268 10.77 -26.46 -6.66
C ARG A 268 11.51 -27.44 -5.76
N ILE A 269 11.15 -27.48 -4.48
CA ILE A 269 11.73 -28.44 -3.53
C ILE A 269 11.36 -29.85 -3.96
N ALA A 270 10.08 -30.10 -4.28
CA ALA A 270 9.60 -31.40 -4.75
C ALA A 270 10.31 -31.85 -6.03
N GLU A 271 10.47 -30.95 -7.01
CA GLU A 271 11.18 -31.23 -8.26
C GLU A 271 12.66 -31.58 -8.03
N ARG A 272 13.37 -30.83 -7.16
CA ARG A 272 14.76 -31.14 -6.80
C ARG A 272 14.90 -32.49 -6.10
N ILE A 273 13.98 -32.84 -5.20
CA ILE A 273 13.96 -34.14 -4.54
C ILE A 273 13.75 -35.25 -5.57
N ARG A 274 12.81 -35.07 -6.51
CA ARG A 274 12.54 -36.04 -7.58
C ARG A 274 13.78 -36.28 -8.44
N MET A 275 14.41 -35.20 -8.94
CA MET A 275 15.63 -35.31 -9.76
C MET A 275 16.79 -35.99 -9.04
N ARG A 276 16.96 -35.75 -7.72
CA ARG A 276 17.98 -36.45 -6.92
C ARG A 276 17.69 -37.94 -6.78
N LYS A 277 16.43 -38.32 -6.59
CA LYS A 277 16.01 -39.74 -6.53
C LYS A 277 16.25 -40.45 -7.86
N GLU A 278 15.83 -39.83 -8.98
CA GLU A 278 16.05 -40.35 -10.33
C GLU A 278 17.55 -40.54 -10.61
N ALA A 279 18.39 -39.54 -10.30
CA ALA A 279 19.84 -39.65 -10.47
C ALA A 279 20.49 -40.74 -9.59
N ALA A 280 19.99 -40.97 -8.38
CA ALA A 280 20.47 -42.03 -7.51
C ALA A 280 20.10 -43.43 -8.06
N LEU A 281 18.86 -43.59 -8.55
CA LEU A 281 18.41 -44.82 -9.19
C LEU A 281 19.18 -45.13 -10.47
N SER A 282 19.44 -44.13 -11.33
CA SER A 282 20.26 -44.31 -12.53
C SER A 282 21.70 -44.70 -12.22
N ARG A 283 22.29 -44.15 -11.14
CA ARG A 283 23.64 -44.56 -10.70
C ARG A 283 23.67 -46.01 -10.21
N GLN A 284 22.66 -46.44 -9.45
CA GLN A 284 22.55 -47.84 -9.00
C GLN A 284 22.37 -48.81 -10.16
N ALA A 285 21.52 -48.45 -11.14
CA ALA A 285 21.32 -49.27 -12.34
C ALA A 285 22.60 -49.43 -13.17
N ASN A 286 23.39 -48.36 -13.34
CA ASN A 286 24.66 -48.42 -14.07
C ASN A 286 25.74 -49.24 -13.35
N ILE A 287 25.78 -49.24 -12.02
CA ILE A 287 26.70 -50.10 -11.24
C ILE A 287 26.32 -51.58 -11.44
N GLY A 288 25.04 -51.91 -11.30
CA GLY A 288 24.56 -53.30 -11.48
C GLY A 288 24.76 -53.86 -12.90
N GLN A 289 24.87 -53.01 -13.93
CA GLN A 289 25.20 -53.43 -15.29
C GLN A 289 26.70 -53.70 -15.51
N ASN A 290 27.59 -52.96 -14.82
CA ASN A 290 29.03 -53.16 -14.93
C ASN A 290 29.53 -54.37 -14.14
N ASP A 291 28.80 -54.80 -13.12
CA ASP A 291 29.17 -55.94 -12.25
C ASP A 291 28.73 -57.30 -12.81
N ASN A 292 28.10 -57.36 -14.01
CA ASN A 292 27.68 -58.61 -14.64
C ASN A 292 28.39 -58.87 -15.99
N PRO A 293 29.64 -59.39 -15.99
CA PRO A 293 30.41 -59.66 -17.21
C PRO A 293 29.97 -60.92 -17.99
N SER A 294 28.79 -61.50 -17.72
CA SER A 294 28.42 -62.84 -18.23
C SER A 294 27.68 -62.90 -19.56
N ILE A 295 27.59 -61.81 -20.34
CA ILE A 295 27.03 -61.85 -21.71
C ILE A 295 27.92 -61.06 -22.69
N GLN A 296 29.18 -61.48 -22.79
CA GLN A 296 29.98 -61.30 -23.99
C GLN A 296 30.75 -62.60 -24.23
N ASN A 297 30.07 -63.57 -24.84
CA ASN A 297 30.56 -64.59 -25.79
C ASN A 297 29.52 -65.71 -25.96
#